data_AF-A0A401NTS4-F1
#
_entry.id   AF-A0A401NTS4-F1
#
_cell.length_a   1.000
_cell.length_b   1.000
_cell.length_c   1.000
_cell.angle_alpha   90.00
_cell.angle_beta   90.00
_cell.angle_gamma   90.00
#
_symmetry.space_group_name_H-M   'P 1'
#
loop_
_entity.id
_entity.type
_entity.pdbx_description
1 polymer ?
#
loop_
_entity_poly.entity_id
_entity_poly.type
_entity_poly.pdbx_seq_one_letter_code
_entity_poly.pdbx_strand_id
1 'polypeptide(L)'
;DPTDFEWSFWTEWVKKLLVWTLLGHIIVSQVTSAFLLKFRIWLLMIYGMLACFYTVGYKGLVLILLHLLISYAVAQLQVPVLSWLCSILLLYSLQMDSLGKIQKRWYETENEYFLLLFCLALCNLRYTSFSLEYCWHRDSPQKRYVSFCWLLAYVFYYPVFHNGPIICYDDFNNQMRKAETFVPKTDLLCLLLSGMRILFWWWLTESVLQLMYIHAIQEQITILESASYWTLGGLGFAHALFFYMKYLLLYGVPSIIMCLDGIEPPKLPRCTSSLYSFTGTWKEFDVGLHRWLVRYIYIPLGGSRHGLLRIMFSSAMAFSFVCYWHGGHNFMLNWAALNWAGVMIENILKMVCSISPAQEIIEKCLSARMQRRAHAALASVATTLLILSNLVFLCGNQVGKIYWNRTFVQ
;
A
#
# COMPACT_ATOMS: atom_id res chain seq x y z
N ASP A 1 -22.79 2.47 8.18
CA ASP A 1 -22.80 1.69 6.94
C ASP A 1 -21.86 0.47 7.08
N PRO A 2 -22.40 -0.75 7.25
CA PRO A 2 -21.59 -1.97 7.42
C PRO A 2 -21.12 -2.59 6.09
N THR A 3 -21.45 -2.00 4.94
CA THR A 3 -21.20 -2.59 3.62
C THR A 3 -19.74 -2.44 3.14
N ASP A 4 -18.93 -1.53 3.73
CA ASP A 4 -17.48 -1.54 3.48
C ASP A 4 -16.83 -2.71 4.23
N PHE A 5 -16.59 -3.80 3.50
CA PHE A 5 -15.99 -5.03 4.03
C PHE A 5 -14.65 -4.76 4.74
N GLU A 6 -13.75 -3.98 4.13
CA GLU A 6 -12.40 -3.74 4.66
C GLU A 6 -12.45 -2.96 5.99
N TRP A 7 -13.26 -1.90 6.08
CA TRP A 7 -13.42 -1.12 7.30
C TRP A 7 -14.05 -1.96 8.41
N SER A 8 -15.12 -2.71 8.09
CA SER A 8 -15.77 -3.60 9.05
C SER A 8 -14.79 -4.66 9.58
N PHE A 9 -14.08 -5.33 8.67
CA PHE A 9 -13.07 -6.33 8.97
C PHE A 9 -11.99 -5.81 9.92
N TRP A 10 -11.34 -4.69 9.59
CA TRP A 10 -10.28 -4.14 10.44
C TRP A 10 -10.82 -3.63 11.77
N THR A 11 -12.00 -3.02 11.79
CA THR A 11 -12.62 -2.53 13.02
C THR A 11 -12.94 -3.67 13.99
N GLU A 12 -13.42 -4.82 13.50
CA GLU A 12 -13.61 -6.01 14.33
C GLU A 12 -12.31 -6.53 14.93
N TRP A 13 -11.25 -6.64 14.12
CA TRP A 13 -9.95 -7.11 14.58
C TRP A 13 -9.27 -6.16 15.56
N VAL A 14 -9.41 -4.84 15.34
CA VAL A 14 -8.97 -3.79 16.26
C VAL A 14 -9.64 -3.95 17.62
N LYS A 15 -10.96 -4.12 17.65
CA LYS A 15 -11.73 -4.28 18.90
C LYS A 15 -11.38 -5.57 19.65
N LYS A 16 -11.12 -6.66 18.93
CA LYS A 16 -10.85 -7.97 19.53
C LYS A 16 -9.43 -8.10 20.05
N LEU A 17 -8.44 -7.83 19.20
CA LEU A 17 -7.08 -8.37 19.42
C LEU A 17 -5.96 -7.40 19.08
N LEU A 18 -6.07 -6.65 17.98
CA LEU A 18 -4.93 -5.88 17.46
C LEU A 18 -4.53 -4.72 18.37
N VAL A 19 -5.47 -4.12 19.10
CA VAL A 19 -5.12 -3.06 20.08
C VAL A 19 -4.22 -3.62 21.18
N TRP A 20 -4.52 -4.80 21.71
CA TRP A 20 -3.76 -5.41 22.79
C TRP A 20 -2.38 -5.85 22.34
N THR A 21 -2.25 -6.40 21.13
CA THR A 21 -0.95 -6.81 20.58
C THR A 21 -0.10 -5.61 20.16
N LEU A 22 -0.70 -4.51 19.67
CA LEU A 22 0.04 -3.27 19.41
C LEU A 22 0.50 -2.60 20.71
N LEU A 23 -0.33 -2.58 21.75
CA LEU A 23 0.05 -2.10 23.08
C LEU A 23 1.17 -2.96 23.68
N GLY A 24 1.09 -4.29 23.55
CA GLY A 24 2.16 -5.17 23.98
C GLY A 24 3.47 -4.92 23.23
N HIS A 25 3.43 -4.66 21.92
CA HIS A 25 4.60 -4.25 21.15
C HIS A 25 5.22 -2.96 21.70
N ILE A 26 4.39 -1.94 21.98
CA ILE A 26 4.86 -0.68 22.57
C ILE A 26 5.58 -0.96 23.90
N ILE A 27 4.99 -1.76 24.79
CA ILE A 27 5.59 -2.10 26.09
C ILE A 27 6.94 -2.79 25.88
N VAL A 28 7.01 -3.82 25.02
CA VAL A 28 8.26 -4.52 24.73
C VAL A 28 9.29 -3.56 24.14
N SER A 29 8.90 -2.69 23.20
CA SER A 29 9.81 -1.72 22.60
C SER A 29 10.38 -0.73 23.62
N GLN A 30 9.54 -0.18 24.50
CA GLN A 30 10.00 0.79 25.51
C GLN A 30 10.87 0.14 26.58
N VAL A 31 10.48 -1.04 27.08
CA VAL A 31 11.28 -1.82 28.06
C VAL A 31 12.63 -2.20 27.47
N THR A 32 12.65 -2.69 26.22
CA THR A 32 13.91 -3.09 25.57
C THR A 32 14.79 -1.89 25.24
N SER A 33 14.21 -0.75 24.87
CA SER A 33 14.95 0.50 24.68
C SER A 33 15.60 1.01 25.97
N ALA A 34 14.92 0.83 27.12
CA ALA A 34 15.43 1.26 28.42
C ALA A 34 16.50 0.33 29.00
N PHE A 35 16.32 -0.99 28.88
CA PHE A 35 17.15 -1.96 29.62
C PHE A 35 18.01 -2.87 28.74
N LEU A 36 17.62 -3.14 27.49
CA LEU A 36 18.20 -4.20 26.65
C LEU A 36 18.43 -3.74 25.20
N LEU A 37 18.94 -2.51 25.02
CA LEU A 37 19.03 -1.85 23.71
C LEU A 37 19.73 -2.73 22.64
N LYS A 38 20.80 -3.44 23.04
CA LYS A 38 21.56 -4.34 22.16
C LYS A 38 20.76 -5.54 21.65
N PHE A 39 19.75 -6.00 22.40
CA PHE A 39 18.92 -7.17 22.04
C PHE A 39 17.54 -6.78 21.50
N ARG A 40 17.28 -5.48 21.39
CA ARG A 40 15.97 -4.92 21.04
C ARG A 40 15.36 -5.56 19.80
N ILE A 41 16.07 -5.59 18.68
CA ILE A 41 15.53 -6.14 17.43
C ILE A 41 15.10 -7.61 17.56
N TRP A 42 15.88 -8.40 18.30
CA TRP A 42 15.59 -9.82 18.50
C TRP A 42 14.38 -10.03 19.40
N LEU A 43 14.22 -9.20 20.43
CA LEU A 43 13.06 -9.24 21.31
C LEU A 43 11.79 -8.76 20.60
N LEU A 44 11.88 -7.74 19.74
CA LEU A 44 10.78 -7.32 18.88
C LEU A 44 10.40 -8.41 17.86
N MET A 45 11.38 -9.10 17.28
CA MET A 45 11.15 -10.25 16.39
C MET A 45 10.41 -11.38 17.14
N ILE A 46 10.89 -11.77 18.32
CA ILE A 46 10.25 -12.81 19.14
C ILE A 46 8.83 -12.40 19.49
N TYR A 47 8.63 -11.15 19.92
CA TYR A 47 7.29 -10.62 20.21
C TYR A 47 6.39 -10.69 18.99
N GLY A 48 6.85 -10.26 17.82
CA GLY A 48 6.08 -10.30 16.58
C GLY A 48 5.70 -11.73 16.16
N MET A 49 6.58 -12.70 16.37
CA MET A 49 6.27 -14.12 16.15
C MET A 49 5.21 -14.63 17.13
N LEU A 50 5.29 -14.27 18.41
CA LEU A 50 4.28 -14.62 19.42
C LEU A 50 2.93 -13.96 19.15
N ALA A 51 2.94 -12.68 18.76
CA ALA A 51 1.73 -11.95 18.38
C ALA A 51 1.11 -12.54 17.11
N CYS A 52 1.93 -12.95 16.13
CA CYS A 52 1.47 -13.68 14.95
C CYS A 52 0.87 -15.04 15.32
N PHE A 53 1.50 -15.79 16.23
CA PHE A 53 0.95 -17.05 16.73
C PHE A 53 -0.42 -16.85 17.38
N TYR A 54 -0.58 -15.79 18.17
CA TYR A 54 -1.82 -15.49 18.89
C TYR A 54 -2.95 -14.97 17.97
N THR A 55 -2.59 -14.23 16.91
CA THR A 55 -3.57 -13.62 15.98
C THR A 55 -3.95 -14.54 14.82
N VAL A 56 -2.96 -15.18 14.19
CA VAL A 56 -3.13 -15.99 12.96
C VAL A 56 -3.10 -17.50 13.26
N GLY A 57 -2.72 -17.89 14.48
CA GLY A 57 -2.63 -19.30 14.88
C GLY A 57 -1.34 -19.98 14.42
N TYR A 58 -1.06 -21.14 15.02
CA TYR A 58 0.18 -21.88 14.77
C TYR A 58 0.33 -22.35 13.31
N LYS A 59 -0.76 -22.79 12.66
CA LYS A 59 -0.73 -23.25 11.26
C LYS A 59 -0.37 -22.10 10.32
N GLY A 60 -0.94 -20.93 10.54
CA GLY A 60 -0.62 -19.72 9.80
C GLY A 60 0.84 -19.29 9.99
N LEU A 61 1.33 -19.28 11.24
CA LEU A 61 2.73 -18.99 11.53
C LEU A 61 3.69 -19.96 10.82
N VAL A 62 3.41 -21.26 10.86
CA VAL A 62 4.22 -22.28 10.16
C VAL A 62 4.23 -22.03 8.65
N LEU A 63 3.08 -21.68 8.05
CA LEU A 63 2.99 -21.36 6.63
C LEU A 63 3.81 -20.11 6.26
N ILE A 64 3.75 -19.06 7.09
CA ILE A 64 4.56 -17.86 6.89
C ILE A 64 6.05 -18.22 6.96
N LEU A 65 6.48 -18.95 7.99
CA LEU A 65 7.87 -19.40 8.14
C LEU A 65 8.33 -20.26 6.96
N LEU A 66 7.44 -21.10 6.40
CA LEU A 66 7.71 -21.89 5.21
C LEU A 66 7.97 -20.99 3.99
N HIS A 67 7.12 -19.98 3.75
CA HIS A 67 7.34 -19.00 2.67
C HIS A 67 8.69 -18.28 2.84
N LEU A 68 9.04 -17.88 4.07
CA LEU A 68 10.32 -17.24 4.37
C LEU A 68 11.50 -18.16 4.11
N LEU A 69 11.42 -19.43 4.51
CA LEU A 69 12.47 -20.41 4.29
C LEU A 69 12.70 -20.67 2.80
N ILE A 70 11.62 -20.85 2.04
CA ILE A 70 11.69 -21.05 0.58
C ILE A 70 12.30 -19.83 -0.09
N SER A 71 11.81 -18.62 0.21
CA SER A 71 12.34 -17.38 -0.36
C SER A 71 13.81 -17.18 0.00
N TYR A 72 14.21 -17.46 1.24
CA TYR A 72 15.59 -17.34 1.69
C TYR A 72 16.52 -18.35 1.01
N ALA A 73 16.08 -19.60 0.85
CA ALA A 73 16.82 -20.65 0.15
C ALA A 73 17.07 -20.26 -1.32
N VAL A 74 16.05 -19.74 -2.01
CA VAL A 74 16.20 -19.24 -3.39
C VAL A 74 17.10 -18.01 -3.42
N ALA A 75 17.02 -17.12 -2.44
CA ALA A 75 17.90 -15.95 -2.36
C ALA A 75 19.39 -16.33 -2.21
N GLN A 76 19.72 -17.48 -1.59
CA GLN A 76 21.10 -17.96 -1.51
C GLN A 76 21.73 -18.21 -2.89
N LEU A 77 20.92 -18.46 -3.93
CA LEU A 77 21.39 -18.63 -5.30
C LEU A 77 21.88 -17.31 -5.92
N GLN A 78 21.54 -16.16 -5.32
CA GLN A 78 21.96 -14.82 -5.76
C GLN A 78 21.58 -14.49 -7.21
N VAL A 79 20.48 -15.07 -7.70
CA VAL A 79 19.93 -14.78 -9.03
C VAL A 79 18.60 -14.02 -8.86
N PRO A 80 18.55 -12.70 -9.14
CA PRO A 80 17.34 -11.89 -8.95
C PRO A 80 16.11 -12.43 -9.67
N VAL A 81 16.29 -13.02 -10.86
CA VAL A 81 15.20 -13.61 -11.64
C VAL A 81 14.58 -14.81 -10.91
N LEU A 82 15.39 -15.66 -10.28
CA LEU A 82 14.88 -16.79 -9.49
C LEU A 82 14.13 -16.30 -8.25
N SER A 83 14.62 -15.25 -7.58
CA SER A 83 13.91 -14.62 -6.45
C SER A 83 12.54 -14.07 -6.87
N TRP A 84 12.45 -13.42 -8.04
CA TRP A 84 11.17 -12.96 -8.59
C TRP A 84 10.23 -14.12 -8.94
N LEU A 85 10.73 -15.16 -9.62
CA LEU A 85 9.94 -16.34 -9.95
C LEU A 85 9.40 -17.01 -8.68
N CYS A 86 10.24 -17.17 -7.65
CA CYS A 86 9.84 -17.68 -6.35
C CYS A 86 8.75 -16.82 -5.71
N SER A 87 8.91 -15.49 -5.72
CA SER A 87 7.93 -14.56 -5.17
C SER A 87 6.57 -14.68 -5.88
N ILE A 88 6.57 -14.72 -7.21
CA ILE A 88 5.34 -14.86 -8.01
C ILE A 88 4.68 -16.22 -7.75
N LEU A 89 5.43 -17.30 -7.65
CA LEU A 89 4.90 -18.65 -7.35
C LEU A 89 4.32 -18.75 -5.93
N LEU A 90 4.98 -18.16 -4.94
CA LEU A 90 4.45 -18.10 -3.58
C LEU A 90 3.19 -17.24 -3.50
N LEU A 91 3.11 -16.15 -4.27
CA LEU A 91 1.90 -15.34 -4.39
C LEU A 91 0.79 -16.10 -5.12
N TYR A 92 1.11 -16.86 -6.18
CA TYR A 92 0.19 -17.73 -6.90
C TYR A 92 -0.45 -18.77 -5.98
N SER A 93 0.33 -19.35 -5.05
CA SER A 93 -0.19 -20.34 -4.09
C SER A 93 -1.34 -19.81 -3.24
N LEU A 94 -1.43 -18.49 -3.03
CA LEU A 94 -2.53 -17.84 -2.31
C LEU A 94 -3.82 -17.78 -3.14
N GLN A 95 -3.70 -17.81 -4.47
CA GLN A 95 -4.81 -17.77 -5.43
C GLN A 95 -5.29 -19.16 -5.84
N MET A 96 -4.56 -20.23 -5.48
CA MET A 96 -4.93 -21.60 -5.82
C MET A 96 -6.13 -22.08 -4.99
N ASP A 97 -7.24 -22.40 -5.66
CA ASP A 97 -8.47 -22.88 -5.02
C ASP A 97 -8.27 -24.11 -4.10
N SER A 98 -7.38 -25.03 -4.49
CA SER A 98 -7.10 -26.24 -3.71
C SER A 98 -6.44 -25.91 -2.37
N LEU A 99 -5.41 -25.05 -2.38
CA LEU A 99 -4.72 -24.60 -1.18
C LEU A 99 -5.63 -23.71 -0.33
N GLY A 100 -6.39 -22.81 -0.96
CA GLY A 100 -7.36 -21.96 -0.27
C GLY A 100 -8.41 -22.78 0.49
N LYS A 101 -8.94 -23.86 -0.10
CA LYS A 101 -9.87 -24.78 0.59
C LYS A 101 -9.24 -25.48 1.80
N ILE A 102 -7.96 -25.85 1.72
CA ILE A 102 -7.23 -26.47 2.84
C ILE A 102 -7.01 -25.45 3.96
N GLN A 103 -6.56 -24.24 3.61
CA GLN A 103 -6.30 -23.16 4.56
C GLN A 103 -7.59 -22.69 5.25
N LYS A 104 -8.71 -22.60 4.52
CA LYS A 104 -10.03 -22.27 5.10
C LYS A 104 -10.46 -23.28 6.17
N ARG A 105 -10.12 -24.57 6.04
CA ARG A 105 -10.42 -25.59 7.07
C ARG A 105 -9.61 -25.43 8.37
N TRP A 106 -8.61 -24.56 8.39
CA TRP A 106 -7.82 -24.30 9.59
C TRP A 106 -8.50 -23.34 10.56
N TYR A 107 -9.47 -22.58 10.07
CA TYR A 107 -10.11 -21.48 10.77
C TYR A 107 -11.61 -21.73 10.92
N GLU A 108 -12.20 -21.16 11.96
CA GLU A 108 -13.64 -21.27 12.21
C GLU A 108 -14.40 -20.22 11.39
N THR A 109 -13.79 -19.05 11.19
CA THR A 109 -14.40 -17.92 10.49
C THR A 109 -13.65 -17.55 9.21
N GLU A 110 -14.38 -17.01 8.23
CA GLU A 110 -13.74 -16.49 7.01
C GLU A 110 -12.82 -15.30 7.29
N ASN A 111 -13.13 -14.50 8.32
CA ASN A 111 -12.30 -13.35 8.72
C ASN A 111 -10.90 -13.78 9.20
N GLU A 112 -10.76 -14.89 9.90
CA GLU A 112 -9.44 -15.41 10.30
C GLU A 112 -8.62 -15.90 9.09
N TYR A 113 -9.29 -16.56 8.13
CA TYR A 113 -8.67 -16.93 6.87
C TYR A 113 -8.22 -15.71 6.06
N PHE A 114 -9.05 -14.66 5.98
CA PHE A 114 -8.68 -13.41 5.31
C PHE A 114 -7.51 -12.71 6.01
N LEU A 115 -7.44 -12.74 7.34
CA LEU A 115 -6.29 -12.22 8.07
C LEU A 115 -4.99 -12.93 7.67
N LEU A 116 -5.01 -14.26 7.56
CA LEU A 116 -3.86 -15.03 7.07
C LEU A 116 -3.48 -14.59 5.64
N LEU A 117 -4.46 -14.44 4.74
CA LEU A 117 -4.23 -14.04 3.36
C LEU A 117 -3.57 -12.66 3.25
N PHE A 118 -4.08 -11.67 4.01
CA PHE A 118 -3.48 -10.33 4.08
C PHE A 118 -2.05 -10.38 4.61
N CYS A 119 -1.79 -11.16 5.66
CA CYS A 119 -0.45 -11.33 6.22
C CYS A 119 0.52 -11.93 5.19
N LEU A 120 0.10 -12.99 4.48
CA LEU A 120 0.94 -13.64 3.46
C LEU A 120 1.23 -12.71 2.27
N ALA A 121 0.24 -11.92 1.84
CA ALA A 121 0.40 -10.94 0.77
C ALA A 121 1.39 -9.83 1.16
N LEU A 122 1.31 -9.29 2.38
CA LEU A 122 2.27 -8.28 2.86
C LEU A 122 3.67 -8.88 3.10
N CYS A 123 3.74 -10.10 3.63
CA CYS A 123 5.00 -10.83 3.77
C CYS A 123 5.67 -11.04 2.41
N ASN A 124 4.90 -11.26 1.34
CA ASN A 124 5.43 -11.38 -0.03
C ASN A 124 6.26 -10.17 -0.46
N LEU A 125 5.77 -8.95 -0.22
CA LEU A 125 6.54 -7.75 -0.52
C LEU A 125 7.85 -7.68 0.28
N ARG A 126 7.81 -8.10 1.55
CA ARG A 126 8.98 -8.07 2.45
C ARG A 126 10.04 -9.09 2.06
N TYR A 127 9.71 -10.37 1.95
CA TYR A 127 10.73 -11.36 1.59
C TYR A 127 11.27 -11.16 0.17
N THR A 128 10.47 -10.59 -0.75
CA THR A 128 10.93 -10.20 -2.09
C THR A 128 11.94 -9.06 -2.01
N SER A 129 11.63 -8.01 -1.24
CA SER A 129 12.55 -6.90 -0.97
C SER A 129 13.87 -7.40 -0.38
N PHE A 130 13.82 -8.25 0.65
CA PHE A 130 15.01 -8.86 1.23
C PHE A 130 15.81 -9.68 0.21
N SER A 131 15.13 -10.54 -0.56
CA SER A 131 15.80 -11.44 -1.51
C SER A 131 16.53 -10.69 -2.61
N LEU A 132 15.94 -9.59 -3.11
CA LEU A 132 16.56 -8.75 -4.13
C LEU A 132 17.75 -7.96 -3.57
N GLU A 133 17.61 -7.36 -2.39
CA GLU A 133 18.73 -6.66 -1.74
C GLU A 133 19.86 -7.64 -1.38
N TYR A 134 19.54 -8.88 -0.99
CA TYR A 134 20.53 -9.96 -0.79
C TYR A 134 21.30 -10.27 -2.08
N CYS A 135 20.62 -10.32 -3.23
CA CYS A 135 21.27 -10.54 -4.53
C CYS A 135 22.17 -9.37 -4.94
N TRP A 136 21.74 -8.12 -4.71
CA TRP A 136 22.46 -6.93 -5.15
C TRP A 136 23.65 -6.55 -4.26
N HIS A 137 23.63 -6.89 -2.97
CA HIS A 137 24.70 -6.56 -2.02
C HIS A 137 25.79 -7.66 -1.90
N ARG A 138 26.04 -8.43 -2.97
CA ARG A 138 26.94 -9.61 -3.01
C ARG A 138 28.31 -9.40 -2.35
N ASP A 139 28.92 -8.23 -2.59
CA ASP A 139 30.30 -7.90 -2.20
C ASP A 139 30.39 -6.80 -1.14
N SER A 140 29.26 -6.43 -0.52
CA SER A 140 29.26 -5.39 0.49
C SER A 140 29.68 -5.95 1.86
N PRO A 141 30.42 -5.18 2.69
CA PRO A 141 30.73 -5.56 4.07
C PRO A 141 29.47 -5.70 4.95
N GLN A 142 28.29 -5.36 4.43
CA GLN A 142 27.01 -5.49 5.12
C GLN A 142 26.45 -6.93 5.09
N LYS A 143 27.14 -7.90 4.48
CA LYS A 143 26.70 -9.31 4.35
C LYS A 143 26.28 -9.98 5.67
N ARG A 144 26.88 -9.58 6.80
CA ARG A 144 26.50 -10.06 8.15
C ARG A 144 25.05 -9.68 8.54
N TYR A 145 24.54 -8.60 7.98
CA TYR A 145 23.21 -8.04 8.23
C TYR A 145 22.20 -8.46 7.16
N VAL A 146 22.51 -9.48 6.36
CA VAL A 146 21.59 -10.09 5.40
C VAL A 146 21.47 -11.58 5.73
N SER A 147 21.23 -11.88 7.01
CA SER A 147 21.04 -13.25 7.51
C SER A 147 19.55 -13.61 7.59
N PHE A 148 19.27 -14.91 7.75
CA PHE A 148 17.90 -15.38 7.94
C PHE A 148 17.22 -14.73 9.16
N CYS A 149 17.95 -14.50 10.24
CA CYS A 149 17.39 -13.85 11.43
C CYS A 149 16.97 -12.39 11.14
N TRP A 150 17.69 -11.68 10.27
CA TRP A 150 17.29 -10.33 9.84
C TRP A 150 16.06 -10.36 8.94
N LEU A 151 15.90 -11.38 8.10
CA LEU A 151 14.65 -11.61 7.36
C LEU A 151 13.48 -11.83 8.32
N LEU A 152 13.66 -12.67 9.35
CA LEU A 152 12.64 -12.88 10.39
C LEU A 152 12.30 -11.59 11.12
N ALA A 153 13.31 -10.82 11.56
CA ALA A 153 13.08 -9.54 12.25
C ALA A 153 12.34 -8.52 11.36
N TYR A 154 12.67 -8.47 10.07
CA TYR A 154 12.00 -7.59 9.12
C TYR A 154 10.55 -8.02 8.85
N VAL A 155 10.30 -9.31 8.68
CA VAL A 155 8.94 -9.81 8.40
C VAL A 155 8.07 -9.74 9.65
N PHE A 156 8.57 -10.15 10.81
CA PHE A 156 7.83 -10.12 12.07
C PHE A 156 7.92 -8.77 12.80
N TYR A 157 8.37 -7.70 12.15
CA TYR A 157 8.19 -6.37 12.70
C TYR A 157 6.69 -6.03 12.78
N TYR A 158 6.16 -6.16 13.99
CA TYR A 158 4.73 -6.27 14.28
C TYR A 158 3.88 -5.05 13.92
N PRO A 159 4.33 -3.79 14.12
CA PRO A 159 3.49 -2.61 13.91
C PRO A 159 2.88 -2.52 12.52
N VAL A 160 3.61 -3.01 11.51
CA VAL A 160 3.19 -2.99 10.11
C VAL A 160 2.86 -4.38 9.56
N PHE A 161 2.82 -5.42 10.41
CA PHE A 161 2.75 -6.83 9.99
C PHE A 161 1.44 -7.18 9.27
N HIS A 162 0.30 -6.79 9.84
CA HIS A 162 -1.03 -7.09 9.30
C HIS A 162 -1.51 -6.06 8.27
N ASN A 163 -1.20 -4.79 8.51
CA ASN A 163 -1.52 -3.64 7.67
C ASN A 163 -0.53 -2.51 7.99
N GLY A 164 -0.48 -1.49 7.14
CA GLY A 164 0.37 -0.33 7.35
C GLY A 164 1.28 -0.04 6.16
N PRO A 165 2.07 1.04 6.25
CA PRO A 165 2.94 1.46 5.16
C PRO A 165 4.07 0.45 4.91
N ILE A 166 4.34 0.15 3.65
CA ILE A 166 5.44 -0.73 3.25
C ILE A 166 6.78 0.00 3.41
N ILE A 167 7.74 -0.66 4.05
CA ILE A 167 9.11 -0.19 4.22
C ILE A 167 10.01 -1.13 3.41
N CYS A 168 10.90 -0.59 2.58
CA CYS A 168 11.90 -1.41 1.87
C CYS A 168 12.94 -1.98 2.87
N TYR A 169 13.51 -3.14 2.56
CA TYR A 169 14.46 -3.81 3.46
C TYR A 169 15.67 -2.94 3.79
N ASP A 170 16.26 -2.27 2.80
CA ASP A 170 17.41 -1.39 3.02
C ASP A 170 17.10 -0.26 4.02
N ASP A 171 15.93 0.37 3.88
CA ASP A 171 15.48 1.42 4.79
C ASP A 171 15.27 0.87 6.19
N PHE A 172 14.58 -0.27 6.33
CA PHE A 172 14.33 -0.92 7.61
C PHE A 172 15.66 -1.29 8.31
N ASN A 173 16.56 -1.97 7.60
CA ASN A 173 17.85 -2.40 8.13
C ASN A 173 18.70 -1.20 8.58
N ASN A 174 18.81 -0.15 7.75
CA ASN A 174 19.58 1.04 8.08
C ASN A 174 19.01 1.79 9.29
N GLN A 175 17.69 1.89 9.39
CA GLN A 175 17.03 2.59 10.50
C GLN A 175 17.11 1.80 11.81
N MET A 176 16.86 0.49 11.76
CA MET A 176 16.98 -0.37 12.95
C MET A 176 18.40 -0.40 13.50
N ARG A 177 19.42 -0.44 12.64
CA ARG A 177 20.83 -0.34 13.05
C ARG A 177 21.17 0.99 13.72
N LYS A 178 20.61 2.10 13.22
CA LYS A 178 20.76 3.40 13.90
C LYS A 178 20.07 3.38 15.26
N ALA A 179 18.86 2.81 15.32
CA ALA A 179 18.07 2.70 16.53
C ALA A 179 18.69 1.75 17.60
N GLU A 180 19.62 0.85 17.24
CA GLU A 180 20.43 0.06 18.19
C GLU A 180 21.47 0.91 18.94
N THR A 181 21.87 2.06 18.38
CA THR A 181 22.87 2.95 18.99
C THR A 181 22.24 4.10 19.76
N PHE A 182 21.12 4.62 19.26
CA PHE A 182 20.45 5.77 19.84
C PHE A 182 18.97 5.73 19.44
N VAL A 183 18.09 5.76 20.44
CA VAL A 183 16.67 6.02 20.24
C VAL A 183 16.43 7.51 20.51
N PRO A 184 15.99 8.29 19.50
CA PRO A 184 15.64 9.69 19.72
C PRO A 184 14.62 9.80 20.85
N LYS A 185 14.79 10.80 21.73
CA LYS A 185 13.74 11.13 22.70
C LYS A 185 12.51 11.56 21.91
N THR A 186 11.45 10.76 21.99
CA THR A 186 10.17 11.10 21.38
C THR A 186 9.63 12.36 22.04
N ASP A 187 9.33 13.38 21.24
CA ASP A 187 8.60 14.54 21.73
C ASP A 187 7.18 14.11 22.12
N LEU A 188 6.92 14.10 23.42
CA LEU A 188 5.62 13.70 23.98
C LEU A 188 4.49 14.57 23.41
N LEU A 189 4.75 15.86 23.15
CA LEU A 189 3.75 16.75 22.55
C LEU A 189 3.41 16.30 21.13
N CYS A 190 4.42 15.98 20.32
CA CYS A 190 4.22 15.47 18.96
C CYS A 190 3.46 14.14 18.95
N LEU A 191 3.75 13.24 19.90
CA LEU A 191 3.02 11.98 20.08
C LEU A 191 1.55 12.21 20.43
N LEU A 192 1.28 13.10 21.40
CA LEU A 192 -0.08 13.46 21.81
C LEU A 192 -0.87 14.11 20.68
N LEU A 193 -0.27 15.05 19.95
CA LEU A 193 -0.87 15.68 18.77
C LEU A 193 -1.19 14.65 17.68
N SER A 194 -0.29 13.69 17.45
CA SER A 194 -0.50 12.60 16.50
C SER A 194 -1.65 11.69 16.93
N GLY A 195 -1.72 11.34 18.21
CA GLY A 195 -2.83 10.55 18.78
C GLY A 195 -4.17 11.27 18.66
N MET A 196 -4.24 12.56 19.02
CA MET A 196 -5.45 13.37 18.87
C MET A 196 -5.88 13.49 17.40
N ARG A 197 -4.93 13.63 16.48
CA ARG A 197 -5.21 13.64 15.05
C ARG A 197 -5.86 12.32 14.61
N ILE A 198 -5.32 11.17 15.02
CA ILE A 198 -5.91 9.87 14.68
C ILE A 198 -7.32 9.71 15.24
N LEU A 199 -7.54 10.11 16.50
CA LEU A 199 -8.87 10.06 17.11
C LEU A 199 -9.88 10.93 16.37
N PHE A 200 -9.48 12.14 15.97
CA PHE A 200 -10.31 13.02 15.15
C PHE A 200 -10.69 12.38 13.81
N TRP A 201 -9.72 11.81 13.09
CA TRP A 201 -9.99 11.15 11.81
C TRP A 201 -10.86 9.90 11.98
N TRP A 202 -10.70 9.17 13.08
CA TRP A 202 -11.54 8.01 13.40
C TRP A 202 -12.98 8.43 13.64
N TRP A 203 -13.20 9.44 14.49
CA TRP A 203 -14.53 10.01 14.73
C TRP A 203 -15.18 10.53 13.44
N LEU A 204 -14.42 11.23 12.60
CA LEU A 204 -14.92 11.72 11.32
C LEU A 204 -15.32 10.58 10.38
N THR A 205 -14.52 9.51 10.32
CA THR A 205 -14.79 8.32 9.49
C THR A 205 -16.07 7.61 9.92
N GLU A 206 -16.22 7.38 11.23
CA GLU A 206 -17.45 6.82 11.79
C GLU A 206 -18.67 7.72 11.52
N SER A 207 -18.51 9.03 11.68
CA SER A 207 -19.60 10.00 11.40
C SER A 207 -20.03 9.95 9.93
N VAL A 208 -19.08 9.91 8.99
CA VAL A 208 -19.38 9.77 7.55
C VAL A 208 -20.12 8.46 7.25
N LEU A 209 -19.70 7.34 7.86
CA LEU A 209 -20.38 6.04 7.67
C LEU A 209 -21.79 6.00 8.23
N GLN A 210 -22.07 6.72 9.33
CA GLN A 210 -23.40 6.77 9.95
C GLN A 210 -24.34 7.76 9.28
N LEU A 211 -23.81 8.79 8.61
CA LEU A 211 -24.60 9.87 8.02
C LEU A 211 -24.80 9.73 6.52
N MET A 212 -23.79 9.26 5.77
CA MET A 212 -23.79 9.34 4.30
C MET A 212 -24.09 8.02 3.58
N TYR A 213 -23.93 6.86 4.24
CA TYR A 213 -24.22 5.53 3.66
C TYR A 213 -23.63 5.30 2.25
N ILE A 214 -22.40 5.78 2.04
CA ILE A 214 -21.78 5.87 0.71
C ILE A 214 -21.70 4.51 0.03
N HIS A 215 -21.34 3.45 0.75
CA HIS A 215 -21.11 2.12 0.19
C HIS A 215 -22.42 1.40 -0.07
N ALA A 216 -23.38 1.50 0.86
CA ALA A 216 -24.72 0.93 0.67
C ALA A 216 -25.44 1.51 -0.56
N ILE A 217 -25.26 2.81 -0.82
CA ILE A 217 -25.79 3.45 -2.03
C ILE A 217 -25.07 2.95 -3.29
N GLN A 218 -23.75 2.74 -3.23
CA GLN A 218 -22.95 2.25 -4.36
C GLN A 218 -23.26 0.81 -4.76
N GLU A 219 -23.64 -0.05 -3.81
CA GLU A 219 -24.05 -1.42 -4.09
C GLU A 219 -25.40 -1.50 -4.82
N GLN A 220 -26.25 -0.47 -4.69
CA GLN A 220 -27.58 -0.45 -5.28
C GLN A 220 -27.60 0.17 -6.69
N ILE A 221 -27.42 -0.71 -7.69
CA ILE A 221 -27.37 -0.36 -9.12
C ILE A 221 -28.54 0.52 -9.58
N THR A 222 -29.78 0.20 -9.17
CA THR A 222 -30.98 0.94 -9.60
C THR A 222 -31.00 2.39 -9.12
N ILE A 223 -30.39 2.66 -7.95
CA ILE A 223 -30.23 4.02 -7.44
C ILE A 223 -29.19 4.76 -8.27
N LEU A 224 -28.07 4.12 -8.60
CA LEU A 224 -27.03 4.75 -9.43
C LEU A 224 -27.52 5.07 -10.85
N GLU A 225 -28.32 4.19 -11.45
CA GLU A 225 -28.89 4.41 -12.79
C GLU A 225 -29.91 5.56 -12.83
N SER A 226 -30.65 5.78 -11.73
CA SER A 226 -31.64 6.86 -11.64
C SER A 226 -31.06 8.18 -11.12
N ALA A 227 -29.92 8.15 -10.41
CA ALA A 227 -29.30 9.33 -9.81
C ALA A 227 -28.80 10.35 -10.85
N SER A 228 -28.98 11.65 -10.56
CA SER A 228 -28.49 12.72 -11.44
C SER A 228 -26.96 12.68 -11.60
N TYR A 229 -26.42 13.23 -12.69
CA TYR A 229 -24.97 13.29 -12.91
C TYR A 229 -24.23 14.06 -11.80
N TRP A 230 -24.84 15.10 -11.23
CA TRP A 230 -24.31 15.81 -10.06
C TRP A 230 -24.23 14.91 -8.83
N THR A 231 -25.29 14.13 -8.57
CA THR A 231 -25.35 13.18 -7.46
C THR A 231 -24.28 12.10 -7.63
N LEU A 232 -24.14 11.54 -8.83
CA LEU A 232 -23.11 10.55 -9.14
C LEU A 232 -21.71 11.12 -8.90
N GLY A 233 -21.41 12.31 -9.41
CA GLY A 233 -20.14 12.99 -9.18
C GLY A 233 -19.84 13.19 -7.69
N GLY A 234 -20.82 13.64 -6.91
CA GLY A 234 -20.72 13.80 -5.46
C GLY A 234 -20.48 12.47 -4.73
N LEU A 235 -21.21 11.41 -5.08
CA LEU A 235 -21.05 10.07 -4.51
C LEU A 235 -19.68 9.47 -4.84
N GLY A 236 -19.22 9.63 -6.08
CA GLY A 236 -17.90 9.15 -6.52
C GLY A 236 -16.77 9.85 -5.78
N PHE A 237 -16.88 11.17 -5.62
CA PHE A 237 -15.91 11.96 -4.86
C PHE A 237 -15.93 11.63 -3.36
N ALA A 238 -17.12 11.47 -2.76
CA ALA A 238 -17.27 11.08 -1.37
C ALA A 238 -16.64 9.70 -1.10
N HIS A 239 -16.80 8.75 -2.02
CA HIS A 239 -16.16 7.44 -1.94
C HIS A 239 -14.62 7.56 -1.96
N ALA A 240 -14.07 8.37 -2.88
CA ALA A 240 -12.62 8.60 -2.96
C ALA A 240 -12.04 9.29 -1.71
N LEU A 241 -12.81 10.17 -1.06
CA LEU A 241 -12.45 10.78 0.22
C LEU A 241 -12.52 9.79 1.38
N PHE A 242 -13.56 8.96 1.44
CA PHE A 242 -13.68 7.91 2.43
C PHE A 242 -12.49 6.93 2.35
N PHE A 243 -12.13 6.51 1.14
CA PHE A 243 -10.96 5.66 0.90
C PHE A 243 -9.67 6.27 1.48
N TYR A 244 -9.47 7.58 1.31
CA TYR A 244 -8.36 8.29 1.92
C TYR A 244 -8.40 8.30 3.46
N MET A 245 -9.57 8.59 4.05
CA MET A 245 -9.73 8.64 5.51
C MET A 245 -9.45 7.27 6.15
N LYS A 246 -9.92 6.19 5.53
CA LYS A 246 -9.64 4.81 5.93
C LYS A 246 -8.13 4.53 5.99
N TYR A 247 -7.41 4.82 4.92
CA TYR A 247 -5.96 4.55 4.84
C TYR A 247 -5.14 5.46 5.76
N LEU A 248 -5.60 6.67 6.02
CA LEU A 248 -4.95 7.56 7.00
C LEU A 248 -4.96 6.96 8.41
N LEU A 249 -6.00 6.23 8.77
CA LEU A 249 -6.10 5.54 10.07
C LEU A 249 -5.31 4.23 10.07
N LEU A 250 -5.48 3.41 9.03
CA LEU A 250 -4.77 2.14 8.88
C LEU A 250 -3.24 2.33 8.86
N TYR A 251 -2.74 3.40 8.26
CA TYR A 251 -1.29 3.68 8.21
C TYR A 251 -0.84 4.57 9.36
N GLY A 252 -1.72 5.42 9.88
CA GLY A 252 -1.42 6.38 10.94
C GLY A 252 -1.07 5.74 12.28
N VAL A 253 -1.84 4.74 12.72
CA VAL A 253 -1.57 4.04 13.99
C VAL A 253 -0.21 3.31 13.96
N PRO A 254 0.09 2.44 12.97
CA PRO A 254 1.42 1.85 12.82
C PRO A 254 2.54 2.89 12.75
N SER A 255 2.35 3.99 12.02
CA SER A 255 3.36 5.03 11.86
C SER A 255 3.75 5.69 13.19
N ILE A 256 2.80 5.90 14.10
CA ILE A 256 3.09 6.41 15.44
C ILE A 256 3.97 5.43 16.21
N ILE A 257 3.66 4.13 16.16
CA ILE A 257 4.43 3.08 16.84
C ILE A 257 5.83 2.96 16.24
N MET A 258 5.97 3.09 14.92
CA MET A 258 7.27 3.15 14.26
C MET A 258 8.13 4.32 14.73
N CYS A 259 7.54 5.51 14.88
CA CYS A 259 8.25 6.66 15.43
C CYS A 259 8.74 6.40 16.86
N LEU A 260 7.91 5.76 17.71
CA LEU A 260 8.34 5.30 19.05
C LEU A 260 9.47 4.29 18.98
N ASP A 261 9.54 3.52 17.89
CA ASP A 261 10.61 2.58 17.67
C ASP A 261 11.92 3.25 17.18
N GLY A 262 11.88 4.54 16.82
CA GLY A 262 13.00 5.26 16.21
C GLY A 262 13.11 5.02 14.70
N ILE A 263 12.04 4.51 14.08
CA ILE A 263 11.92 4.30 12.63
C ILE A 263 11.06 5.42 12.05
N GLU A 264 11.55 6.10 11.02
CA GLU A 264 10.81 7.06 10.21
C GLU A 264 9.86 6.32 9.26
N PRO A 265 8.53 6.44 9.47
CA PRO A 265 7.56 5.84 8.57
C PRO A 265 7.52 6.55 7.22
N PRO A 266 7.14 5.83 6.13
CA PRO A 266 6.74 6.49 4.90
C PRO A 266 5.65 7.53 5.17
N LYS A 267 5.65 8.62 4.39
CA LYS A 267 4.65 9.67 4.53
C LYS A 267 3.24 9.09 4.39
N LEU A 268 2.35 9.52 5.28
CA LEU A 268 0.93 9.18 5.22
C LEU A 268 0.30 9.69 3.92
N PRO A 269 -0.82 9.08 3.49
CA PRO A 269 -1.51 9.48 2.27
C PRO A 269 -1.79 10.98 2.25
N ARG A 270 -1.60 11.61 1.09
CA ARG A 270 -2.05 12.98 0.85
C ARG A 270 -3.55 12.99 0.53
N CYS A 271 -4.25 14.04 0.96
CA CYS A 271 -5.69 14.17 0.74
C CYS A 271 -6.06 14.06 -0.75
N THR A 272 -6.97 13.14 -1.07
CA THR A 272 -7.42 12.83 -2.45
C THR A 272 -7.94 14.06 -3.18
N SER A 273 -8.58 15.00 -2.49
CA SER A 273 -9.08 16.25 -3.11
C SER A 273 -7.98 17.18 -3.60
N SER A 274 -6.75 17.01 -3.11
CA SER A 274 -5.58 17.79 -3.55
C SER A 274 -4.77 17.11 -4.66
N LEU A 275 -5.15 15.88 -5.04
CA LEU A 275 -4.48 15.08 -6.06
C LEU A 275 -5.20 15.28 -7.40
N TYR A 276 -4.47 15.79 -8.39
CA TYR A 276 -5.03 16.19 -9.68
C TYR A 276 -4.29 15.59 -10.89
N SER A 277 -3.39 14.64 -10.63
CA SER A 277 -2.58 13.95 -11.66
C SER A 277 -2.42 12.49 -11.30
N PHE A 278 -2.41 11.60 -12.30
CA PHE A 278 -2.23 10.16 -12.07
C PHE A 278 -0.87 9.90 -11.43
N THR A 279 0.18 10.53 -11.95
CA THR A 279 1.55 10.38 -11.43
C THR A 279 1.66 10.88 -9.99
N GLY A 280 1.01 12.00 -9.68
CA GLY A 280 0.97 12.55 -8.31
C GLY A 280 0.24 11.62 -7.35
N THR A 281 -0.91 11.07 -7.76
CA THR A 281 -1.68 10.15 -6.93
C THR A 281 -0.90 8.91 -6.57
N TRP A 282 -0.26 8.27 -7.55
CA TRP A 282 0.56 7.07 -7.30
C TRP A 282 1.78 7.33 -6.43
N LYS A 283 2.32 8.56 -6.44
CA LYS A 283 3.46 8.95 -5.59
C LYS A 283 3.07 9.24 -4.15
N GLU A 284 1.89 9.81 -3.93
CA GLU A 284 1.52 10.47 -2.68
C GLU A 284 0.40 9.75 -1.91
N PHE A 285 -0.32 8.80 -2.53
CA PHE A 285 -1.37 8.03 -1.83
C PHE A 285 -0.75 6.91 -0.98
N ASP A 286 -0.12 5.92 -1.61
CA ASP A 286 0.65 4.88 -0.90
C ASP A 286 2.14 5.04 -1.19
N VAL A 287 2.78 5.89 -0.40
CA VAL A 287 4.19 6.24 -0.55
C VAL A 287 5.10 5.02 -0.32
N GLY A 288 4.72 4.12 0.59
CA GLY A 288 5.50 2.92 0.91
C GLY A 288 5.50 1.93 -0.25
N LEU A 289 4.32 1.57 -0.74
CA LEU A 289 4.17 0.70 -1.90
C LEU A 289 4.79 1.33 -3.15
N HIS A 290 4.60 2.64 -3.37
CA HIS A 290 5.21 3.33 -4.50
C HIS A 290 6.74 3.22 -4.49
N ARG A 291 7.40 3.48 -3.35
CA ARG A 291 8.86 3.33 -3.21
C ARG A 291 9.30 1.91 -3.49
N TRP A 292 8.57 0.92 -2.98
CA TRP A 292 8.84 -0.49 -3.21
C TRP A 292 8.75 -0.85 -4.70
N LEU A 293 7.68 -0.46 -5.39
CA LEU A 293 7.50 -0.69 -6.83
C LEU A 293 8.60 -0.02 -7.65
N VAL A 294 8.95 1.22 -7.29
CA VAL A 294 9.99 1.97 -8.00
C VAL A 294 11.35 1.30 -7.84
N ARG A 295 11.72 0.92 -6.61
CA ARG A 295 13.00 0.29 -6.28
C ARG A 295 13.15 -1.09 -6.89
N TYR A 296 12.14 -1.94 -6.77
CA TYR A 296 12.26 -3.37 -7.10
C TYR A 296 11.79 -3.75 -8.50
N ILE A 297 10.92 -2.95 -9.13
CA ILE A 297 10.39 -3.23 -10.47
C ILE A 297 10.81 -2.15 -11.47
N TYR A 298 10.44 -0.90 -11.23
CA TYR A 298 10.57 0.17 -12.22
C TYR A 298 12.03 0.46 -12.59
N ILE A 299 12.90 0.68 -11.59
CA ILE A 299 14.32 1.01 -11.80
C ILE A 299 15.07 -0.16 -12.45
N PRO A 300 14.99 -1.42 -11.94
CA PRO A 300 15.70 -2.55 -12.54
C PRO A 300 15.32 -2.85 -14.00
N LEU A 301 14.09 -2.54 -14.42
CA LEU A 301 13.61 -2.75 -15.80
C LEU A 301 14.01 -1.64 -16.79
N GLY A 302 14.74 -0.62 -16.32
CA GLY A 302 15.33 0.46 -17.12
C GLY A 302 14.83 1.85 -16.74
N GLY A 303 13.73 1.95 -15.99
CA GLY A 303 13.11 3.19 -15.53
C GLY A 303 13.02 4.28 -16.59
N SER A 304 13.22 5.53 -16.18
CA SER A 304 13.12 6.70 -17.07
C SER A 304 14.38 7.02 -17.88
N ARG A 305 15.47 6.23 -17.72
CA ARG A 305 16.78 6.57 -18.30
C ARG A 305 16.95 6.11 -19.75
N HIS A 306 16.14 5.18 -20.20
CA HIS A 306 16.33 4.48 -21.47
C HIS A 306 15.20 4.73 -22.49
N GLY A 307 14.58 5.92 -22.43
CA GLY A 307 13.55 6.37 -23.37
C GLY A 307 12.13 5.89 -23.06
N LEU A 308 11.18 6.30 -23.92
CA LEU A 308 9.74 6.13 -23.71
C LEU A 308 9.31 4.65 -23.65
N LEU A 309 9.86 3.79 -24.50
CA LEU A 309 9.52 2.36 -24.52
C LEU A 309 9.85 1.67 -23.19
N ARG A 310 10.98 2.04 -22.57
CA ARG A 310 11.39 1.49 -21.27
C ARG A 310 10.54 2.03 -20.13
N ILE A 311 10.11 3.29 -20.20
CA ILE A 311 9.12 3.85 -19.27
C ILE A 311 7.80 3.09 -19.38
N MET A 312 7.30 2.86 -20.59
CA MET A 312 6.06 2.12 -20.84
C MET A 312 6.14 0.71 -20.29
N PHE A 313 7.19 -0.03 -20.63
CA PHE A 313 7.37 -1.41 -20.19
C PHE A 313 7.56 -1.53 -18.67
N SER A 314 8.43 -0.72 -18.07
CA SER A 314 8.71 -0.77 -16.64
C SER A 314 7.50 -0.35 -15.78
N SER A 315 6.74 0.66 -16.22
CA SER A 315 5.48 1.04 -15.56
C SER A 315 4.41 -0.02 -15.75
N ALA A 316 4.22 -0.57 -16.96
CA ALA A 316 3.28 -1.65 -17.22
C ALA A 316 3.54 -2.83 -16.30
N MET A 317 4.81 -3.20 -16.12
CA MET A 317 5.19 -4.31 -15.25
C MET A 317 4.92 -4.04 -13.78
N ALA A 318 5.11 -2.81 -13.30
CA ALA A 318 4.73 -2.42 -11.95
C ALA A 318 3.21 -2.53 -11.74
N PHE A 319 2.40 -2.05 -12.69
CA PHE A 319 0.94 -2.15 -12.63
C PHE A 319 0.43 -3.59 -12.73
N SER A 320 1.03 -4.41 -13.60
CA SER A 320 0.72 -5.85 -13.70
C SER A 320 1.02 -6.57 -12.39
N PHE A 321 2.15 -6.27 -11.75
CA PHE A 321 2.48 -6.83 -10.45
C PHE A 321 1.47 -6.43 -9.37
N VAL A 322 1.11 -5.14 -9.26
CA VAL A 322 0.12 -4.67 -8.29
C VAL A 322 -1.24 -5.35 -8.52
N CYS A 323 -1.69 -5.43 -9.78
CA CYS A 323 -2.92 -6.13 -10.13
C CYS A 323 -2.89 -7.60 -9.71
N TYR A 324 -1.76 -8.28 -9.95
CA TYR A 324 -1.59 -9.68 -9.59
C TYR A 324 -1.53 -9.87 -8.06
N TRP A 325 -0.82 -8.99 -7.35
CA TRP A 325 -0.72 -8.98 -5.89
C TRP A 325 -2.07 -8.80 -5.20
N HIS A 326 -2.97 -8.00 -5.78
CA HIS A 326 -4.34 -7.85 -5.28
C HIS A 326 -5.29 -9.01 -5.60
N GLY A 327 -4.87 -10.01 -6.40
CA GLY A 327 -5.69 -11.20 -6.72
C GLY A 327 -6.13 -11.33 -8.18
N GLY A 328 -5.81 -10.36 -9.05
CA GLY A 328 -5.95 -10.51 -10.50
C GLY A 328 -7.38 -10.58 -11.05
N HIS A 329 -8.38 -10.09 -10.32
CA HIS A 329 -9.77 -10.06 -10.81
C HIS A 329 -9.94 -9.10 -12.00
N ASN A 330 -10.97 -9.34 -12.83
CA ASN A 330 -11.24 -8.54 -14.04
C ASN A 330 -11.35 -7.02 -13.78
N PHE A 331 -11.89 -6.61 -12.62
CA PHE A 331 -11.99 -5.20 -12.28
C PHE A 331 -10.64 -4.59 -11.87
N MET A 332 -9.76 -5.37 -11.23
CA MET A 332 -8.39 -4.95 -10.91
C MET A 332 -7.57 -4.77 -12.19
N LEU A 333 -7.74 -5.64 -13.18
CA LEU A 333 -7.09 -5.49 -14.48
C LEU A 333 -7.52 -4.20 -15.17
N ASN A 334 -8.82 -3.90 -15.19
CA ASN A 334 -9.33 -2.66 -15.76
C ASN A 334 -8.84 -1.43 -15.01
N TRP A 335 -8.84 -1.44 -13.68
CA TRP A 335 -8.28 -0.36 -12.87
C TRP A 335 -6.79 -0.15 -13.12
N ALA A 336 -6.00 -1.23 -13.19
CA ALA A 336 -4.58 -1.15 -13.47
C ALA A 336 -4.31 -0.59 -14.87
N ALA A 337 -5.09 -1.02 -15.87
CA ALA A 337 -5.00 -0.50 -17.23
C ALA A 337 -5.36 0.99 -17.32
N LEU A 338 -6.45 1.42 -16.66
CA LEU A 338 -6.87 2.83 -16.62
C LEU A 338 -5.80 3.71 -15.97
N ASN A 339 -5.23 3.28 -14.84
CA ASN A 339 -4.17 4.03 -14.18
C ASN A 339 -2.88 4.06 -14.98
N TRP A 340 -2.47 2.94 -15.56
CA TRP A 340 -1.30 2.87 -16.42
C TRP A 340 -1.45 3.79 -17.64
N ALA A 341 -2.60 3.74 -18.31
CA ALA A 341 -2.91 4.62 -19.42
C ALA A 341 -2.90 6.10 -18.99
N GLY A 342 -3.48 6.43 -17.84
CA GLY A 342 -3.46 7.78 -17.28
C GLY A 342 -2.05 8.30 -17.02
N VAL A 343 -1.19 7.49 -16.39
CA VAL A 343 0.24 7.82 -16.18
C VAL A 343 0.97 7.99 -17.51
N MET A 344 0.70 7.11 -18.49
CA MET A 344 1.35 7.19 -19.79
C MET A 344 0.95 8.44 -20.58
N ILE A 345 -0.35 8.76 -20.62
CA ILE A 345 -0.87 9.98 -21.25
C ILE A 345 -0.24 11.20 -20.57
N GLU A 346 -0.20 11.25 -19.24
CA GLU A 346 0.41 12.36 -18.51
C GLU A 346 1.91 12.53 -18.84
N ASN A 347 2.66 11.43 -18.92
CA ASN A 347 4.08 11.46 -19.28
C ASN A 347 4.30 11.88 -20.74
N ILE A 348 3.48 11.40 -21.68
CA ILE A 348 3.54 11.79 -23.09
C ILE A 348 3.18 13.27 -23.24
N LEU A 349 2.13 13.76 -22.59
CA LEU A 349 1.75 15.17 -22.60
C LEU A 349 2.87 16.06 -22.05
N LYS A 350 3.50 15.67 -20.92
CA LYS A 350 4.67 16.39 -20.39
C LYS A 350 5.83 16.41 -21.37
N MET A 351 6.11 15.28 -22.01
CA MET A 351 7.17 15.17 -23.02
C MET A 351 6.88 16.09 -24.21
N VAL A 352 5.67 16.03 -24.79
CA VAL A 352 5.25 16.87 -25.92
C VAL A 352 5.33 18.36 -25.54
N CYS A 353 4.83 18.74 -24.37
CA CYS A 353 4.90 20.12 -23.88
C CYS A 353 6.33 20.58 -23.51
N SER A 354 7.29 19.66 -23.40
CA SER A 354 8.71 19.99 -23.13
C SER A 354 9.54 20.19 -24.40
N ILE A 355 9.00 19.88 -25.58
CA ILE A 355 9.68 20.06 -26.87
C ILE A 355 9.74 21.55 -27.22
N SER A 356 10.90 22.06 -27.63
CA SER A 356 11.13 23.50 -27.85
C SER A 356 10.12 24.18 -28.78
N PRO A 357 9.79 23.62 -29.97
CA PRO A 357 8.68 24.13 -30.79
C PRO A 357 7.34 24.25 -30.07
N ALA A 358 6.97 23.27 -29.25
CA ALA A 358 5.70 23.29 -28.52
C ALA A 358 5.71 24.34 -27.42
N GLN A 359 6.83 24.49 -26.69
CA GLN A 359 7.01 25.53 -25.68
C GLN A 359 6.89 26.92 -26.29
N GLU A 360 7.56 27.18 -27.41
CA GLU A 360 7.48 28.47 -28.10
C GLU A 360 6.06 28.80 -28.56
N ILE A 361 5.32 27.81 -29.08
CA ILE A 361 3.92 28.01 -29.48
C ILE A 361 3.05 28.30 -28.25
N ILE A 362 3.23 27.55 -27.16
CA ILE A 362 2.48 27.76 -25.91
C ILE A 362 2.76 29.14 -25.33
N GLU A 363 4.01 29.59 -25.31
CA GLU A 363 4.39 30.91 -24.81
C GLU A 363 3.90 32.05 -25.70
N LYS A 364 3.92 31.87 -27.03
CA LYS A 364 3.40 32.86 -28.00
C LYS A 364 1.87 32.95 -27.98
N CYS A 365 1.18 31.82 -27.84
CA CYS A 365 -0.29 31.77 -27.95
C CYS A 365 -1.02 31.93 -26.61
N LEU A 366 -0.42 31.53 -25.47
CA LEU A 366 -1.08 31.50 -24.17
C LEU A 366 -0.34 32.36 -23.15
N SER A 367 -1.03 33.39 -22.63
CA SER A 367 -0.55 34.12 -21.44
C SER A 367 -0.40 33.18 -20.24
N ALA A 368 0.46 33.53 -19.27
CA ALA A 368 0.65 32.73 -18.05
C ALA A 368 -0.67 32.45 -17.28
N ARG A 369 -1.66 33.36 -17.35
CA ARG A 369 -2.99 33.13 -16.77
C ARG A 369 -3.75 32.05 -17.53
N MET A 370 -3.69 32.08 -18.87
CA MET A 370 -4.35 31.09 -19.72
C MET A 370 -3.70 29.72 -19.61
N GLN A 371 -2.37 29.65 -19.48
CA GLN A 371 -1.64 28.40 -19.23
C GLN A 371 -2.11 27.73 -17.92
N ARG A 372 -2.30 28.51 -16.84
CA ARG A 372 -2.86 27.97 -15.59
C ARG A 372 -4.28 27.45 -15.75
N ARG A 373 -5.13 28.15 -16.51
CA ARG A 373 -6.52 27.70 -16.79
C ARG A 373 -6.54 26.43 -17.64
N ALA A 374 -5.68 26.34 -18.66
CA ALA A 374 -5.54 25.16 -19.49
C ALA A 374 -5.04 23.96 -18.67
N HIS A 375 -4.03 24.17 -17.80
CA HIS A 375 -3.58 23.13 -16.87
C HIS A 375 -4.70 22.72 -15.91
N ALA A 376 -5.46 23.66 -15.35
CA ALA A 376 -6.58 23.34 -14.48
C ALA A 376 -7.67 22.52 -15.19
N ALA A 377 -7.95 22.80 -16.47
CA ALA A 377 -8.90 22.03 -17.27
C ALA A 377 -8.40 20.61 -17.57
N LEU A 378 -7.12 20.44 -17.90
CA LEU A 378 -6.53 19.10 -18.08
C LEU A 378 -6.51 18.33 -16.76
N ALA A 379 -6.17 19.01 -15.67
CA ALA A 379 -6.15 18.44 -14.33
C ALA A 379 -7.56 18.03 -13.87
N SER A 380 -8.61 18.79 -14.21
CA SER A 380 -9.99 18.38 -13.89
C SER A 380 -10.39 17.09 -14.62
N VAL A 381 -10.04 16.96 -15.90
CA VAL A 381 -10.27 15.72 -16.67
C VAL A 381 -9.51 14.54 -16.04
N ALA A 382 -8.23 14.74 -15.70
CA ALA A 382 -7.43 13.73 -15.04
C ALA A 382 -8.03 13.30 -13.69
N THR A 383 -8.47 14.24 -12.87
CA THR A 383 -9.14 13.97 -11.58
C THR A 383 -10.43 13.17 -11.77
N THR A 384 -11.27 13.52 -12.73
CA THR A 384 -12.52 12.77 -12.98
C THR A 384 -12.23 11.33 -13.42
N LEU A 385 -11.27 11.12 -14.31
CA LEU A 385 -10.85 9.79 -14.75
C LEU A 385 -10.19 8.98 -13.62
N LEU A 386 -9.45 9.65 -12.73
CA LEU A 386 -8.86 9.02 -11.55
C LEU A 386 -9.95 8.55 -10.57
N ILE A 387 -10.96 9.39 -10.29
CA ILE A 387 -12.10 9.00 -9.45
C ILE A 387 -12.82 7.80 -10.08
N LEU A 388 -13.10 7.85 -11.39
CA LEU A 388 -13.71 6.73 -12.09
C LEU A 388 -12.88 5.44 -11.96
N SER A 389 -11.56 5.54 -12.16
CA SER A 389 -10.67 4.39 -12.00
C SER A 389 -10.75 3.81 -10.58
N ASN A 390 -10.70 4.67 -9.56
CA ASN A 390 -10.83 4.23 -8.17
C ASN A 390 -12.19 3.57 -7.88
N LEU A 391 -13.28 4.04 -8.50
CA LEU A 391 -14.59 3.38 -8.39
C LEU A 391 -14.60 1.99 -9.03
N VAL A 392 -13.89 1.79 -10.15
CA VAL A 392 -13.72 0.45 -10.75
C VAL A 392 -12.98 -0.49 -9.79
N PHE A 393 -11.97 0.02 -9.07
CA PHE A 393 -11.24 -0.77 -8.07
C PHE A 393 -12.08 -1.12 -6.85
N LEU A 394 -12.81 -0.15 -6.31
CA LEU A 394 -13.52 -0.28 -5.03
C LEU A 394 -14.90 -0.93 -5.19
N CYS A 395 -15.61 -0.65 -6.29
CA CYS A 395 -17.00 -1.05 -6.49
C CYS A 395 -17.20 -1.99 -7.70
N GLY A 396 -16.14 -2.29 -8.44
CA GLY A 396 -16.15 -3.21 -9.56
C GLY A 396 -16.60 -2.61 -10.89
N ASN A 397 -16.50 -3.43 -11.93
CA ASN A 397 -16.71 -3.02 -13.33
C ASN A 397 -18.13 -2.52 -13.64
N GLN A 398 -19.15 -3.11 -13.00
CA GLN A 398 -20.53 -2.75 -13.29
C GLN A 398 -20.85 -1.32 -12.83
N VAL A 399 -20.47 -0.98 -11.59
CA VAL A 399 -20.61 0.38 -11.06
C VAL A 399 -19.78 1.36 -11.91
N GLY A 400 -18.52 1.03 -12.21
CA GLY A 400 -17.69 1.86 -13.08
C GLY A 400 -18.31 2.12 -14.46
N LYS A 401 -18.97 1.12 -15.06
CA LYS A 401 -19.66 1.27 -16.34
C LYS A 401 -20.87 2.21 -16.25
N ILE A 402 -21.64 2.16 -15.16
CA ILE A 402 -22.77 3.07 -14.94
C ILE A 402 -22.25 4.51 -14.87
N TYR A 403 -21.22 4.75 -14.06
CA TYR A 403 -20.57 6.06 -13.96
C TYR A 403 -20.04 6.56 -15.31
N TRP A 404 -19.37 5.70 -16.07
CA TRP A 404 -18.89 6.04 -17.40
C TRP A 404 -20.02 6.48 -18.34
N ASN A 405 -21.06 5.65 -18.47
CA ASN A 405 -22.17 5.92 -19.37
C ASN A 405 -22.95 7.19 -18.97
N ARG A 406 -23.19 7.39 -17.67
CA ARG A 406 -23.99 8.50 -17.15
C ARG A 406 -23.27 9.84 -17.11
N THR A 407 -21.94 9.84 -17.07
CA THR A 407 -21.15 11.07 -16.93
C THR A 407 -20.49 11.50 -18.23
N PHE A 408 -20.15 10.56 -19.12
CA PHE A 408 -19.37 10.86 -20.33
C PHE A 408 -20.11 10.58 -21.65
N VAL A 409 -21.19 9.79 -21.63
CA VAL A 409 -21.89 9.36 -22.85
C VAL A 409 -23.28 9.97 -22.98
N GLN A 410 -24.06 9.93 -21.91
CA GLN A 410 -25.35 10.61 -21.76
C GLN A 410 -25.15 12.04 -21.28
#